data_AF-A0A3N9NI39-F1
#
_entry.id   AF-A0A3N9NI39-F1
#
_cell.length_a   1.000
_cell.length_b   1.000
_cell.length_c   1.000
_cell.angle_alpha   90.00
_cell.angle_beta   90.00
_cell.angle_gamma   90.00
#
_symmetry.space_group_name_H-M   'P 1'
#
loop_
_entity.id
_entity.type
_entity.pdbx_description
1 polymer ?
#
loop_
_entity_poly.entity_id
_entity_poly.type
_entity_poly.pdbx_seq_one_letter_code
_entity_poly.pdbx_strand_id
1 'polypeptide(L)'
;MAAGGSGAAAAAAAHQRLVQAVRASGVIVQVEPQEFEKLVAQTEKALVVTAKGGVFGSHFKYLVSYKGLAFYTKSRTAIHLPGDAQTIDAAKIWVPGS
;
A
#
# COMPACT_ATOMS: atom_id res chain seq x y z
N MET A 1 -19.03 17.37 42.08
CA MET A 1 -19.31 16.27 41.13
C MET A 1 -18.92 16.74 39.74
N ALA A 2 -17.69 16.49 39.32
CA ALA A 2 -17.16 16.98 38.04
C ALA A 2 -17.61 16.05 36.90
N ALA A 3 -18.40 16.60 35.97
CA ALA A 3 -18.69 15.99 34.68
C ALA A 3 -17.52 16.29 33.74
N GLY A 4 -16.82 15.25 33.28
CA GLY A 4 -15.69 15.39 32.36
C GLY A 4 -15.33 14.07 31.70
N GLY A 5 -16.21 13.57 30.82
CA GLY A 5 -16.04 12.25 30.20
C GLY A 5 -16.35 12.17 28.70
N SER A 6 -16.75 13.25 28.04
CA SER A 6 -17.25 13.20 26.65
C SER A 6 -16.35 13.87 25.59
N GLY A 7 -15.14 14.33 25.95
CA GLY A 7 -14.21 14.95 25.00
C GLY A 7 -13.19 13.99 24.37
N ALA A 8 -12.80 12.92 25.07
CA ALA A 8 -11.69 12.07 24.65
C ALA A 8 -12.09 11.05 23.55
N ALA A 9 -13.32 10.55 23.55
CA ALA A 9 -13.79 9.57 22.58
C ALA A 9 -14.00 10.16 21.17
N ALA A 10 -14.42 11.43 21.08
CA ALA A 10 -14.61 12.12 19.79
C ALA A 10 -13.27 12.48 19.12
N ALA A 11 -12.24 12.81 19.90
CA ALA A 11 -10.91 13.13 19.37
C ALA A 11 -10.18 11.90 18.81
N ALA A 12 -10.41 10.70 19.39
CA ALA A 12 -9.82 9.46 18.91
C ALA A 12 -10.44 8.98 17.57
N ALA A 13 -11.76 9.16 17.39
CA ALA A 13 -12.45 8.79 16.15
C ALA A 13 -12.08 9.70 14.96
N ALA A 14 -11.79 10.99 15.22
CA ALA A 14 -11.37 11.94 14.20
C ALA A 14 -9.92 11.68 13.71
N HIS A 15 -9.02 11.22 14.58
CA HIS A 15 -7.63 10.91 14.21
C HIS A 15 -7.50 9.70 13.27
N GLN A 16 -8.38 8.71 13.38
CA GLN A 16 -8.31 7.53 12.50
C GLN A 16 -8.83 7.79 11.08
N ARG A 17 -9.65 8.84 10.88
CA ARG A 17 -10.15 9.20 9.55
C ARG A 17 -9.19 10.10 8.75
N LEU A 18 -8.29 10.81 9.42
CA LEU A 18 -7.25 11.61 8.77
C LEU A 18 -6.02 10.79 8.34
N VAL A 19 -5.90 9.53 8.78
CA VAL A 19 -4.74 8.66 8.47
C VAL A 19 -4.94 7.82 7.19
N GLN A 20 -6.19 7.57 6.80
CA GLN A 20 -6.54 6.62 5.73
C GLN A 20 -6.84 7.27 4.37
N ALA A 21 -6.82 8.59 4.28
CA ALA A 21 -6.95 9.27 2.99
C ALA A 21 -5.56 9.35 2.36
N VAL A 22 -5.23 8.35 1.53
CA VAL A 22 -4.21 8.40 0.46
C VAL A 22 -3.07 9.37 0.78
N ARG A 23 -2.10 8.91 1.59
CA ARG A 23 -0.84 9.63 1.84
C ARG A 23 -0.02 9.64 0.55
N ALA A 24 -0.44 10.46 -0.42
CA ALA A 24 0.26 10.65 -1.68
C ALA A 24 1.52 11.47 -1.43
N SER A 25 2.65 10.80 -1.28
CA SER A 25 3.94 11.42 -1.52
C SER A 25 4.11 11.57 -3.04
N GLY A 26 3.46 12.60 -3.61
CA GLY A 26 3.55 13.06 -5.01
C GLY A 26 2.87 12.19 -6.06
N VAL A 27 3.18 10.90 -6.13
CA VAL A 27 2.67 9.97 -7.16
C VAL A 27 2.42 8.55 -6.61
N ILE A 28 2.93 8.24 -5.40
CA ILE A 28 2.81 6.90 -4.81
C ILE A 28 1.55 6.80 -3.94
N VAL A 29 0.67 5.87 -4.27
CA VAL A 29 -0.54 5.50 -3.56
C VAL A 29 -0.33 4.14 -2.90
N GLN A 30 -0.33 4.11 -1.57
CA GLN A 30 -0.29 2.84 -0.85
C GLN A 30 -1.69 2.25 -0.77
N VAL A 31 -1.82 0.96 -1.13
CA VAL A 31 -3.09 0.22 -1.14
C VAL A 31 -2.96 -1.12 -0.42
N GLU A 32 -4.08 -1.68 0.00
CA GLU A 32 -4.16 -3.05 0.51
C GLU A 32 -3.84 -4.08 -0.58
N PRO A 33 -3.30 -5.26 -0.24
CA PRO A 33 -2.93 -6.31 -1.21
C PRO A 33 -4.07 -6.70 -2.16
N GLN A 34 -5.30 -6.80 -1.65
CA GLN A 34 -6.47 -7.20 -2.45
C GLN A 34 -6.85 -6.13 -3.48
N GLU A 35 -6.63 -4.85 -3.16
CA GLU A 35 -6.88 -3.76 -4.10
C GLU A 35 -5.76 -3.66 -5.15
N PHE A 36 -4.52 -3.97 -4.74
CA PHE A 36 -3.40 -4.09 -5.66
C PHE A 36 -3.64 -5.18 -6.71
N GLU A 37 -4.14 -6.36 -6.32
CA GLU A 37 -4.48 -7.45 -7.25
C GLU A 37 -5.49 -6.99 -8.31
N LYS A 38 -6.54 -6.26 -7.91
CA LYS A 38 -7.53 -5.70 -8.84
C LYS A 38 -6.91 -4.69 -9.80
N LEU A 39 -6.02 -3.82 -9.31
CA LEU A 39 -5.33 -2.82 -10.13
C LEU A 39 -4.42 -3.47 -11.17
N VAL A 40 -3.66 -4.50 -10.78
CA VAL A 40 -2.81 -5.25 -11.71
C VAL A 40 -3.68 -5.97 -12.75
N ALA A 41 -4.80 -6.59 -12.34
CA ALA A 41 -5.72 -7.25 -13.27
C ALA A 41 -6.40 -6.28 -14.27
N GLN A 42 -6.54 -5.00 -13.91
CA GLN A 42 -7.07 -3.95 -14.79
C GLN A 42 -5.99 -3.34 -15.70
N THR A 43 -4.72 -3.64 -15.47
CA THR A 43 -3.60 -3.08 -16.23
C THR A 43 -3.16 -4.12 -17.26
N GLU A 44 -3.55 -3.93 -18.51
CA GLU A 44 -3.09 -4.79 -19.60
C GLU A 44 -1.56 -4.79 -19.69
N LYS A 45 -0.93 -5.97 -19.68
CA LYS A 45 0.54 -6.12 -19.69
C LYS A 45 1.22 -5.32 -18.57
N ALA A 46 0.66 -5.40 -17.36
CA ALA A 46 1.18 -4.72 -16.18
C ALA A 46 2.68 -4.98 -15.99
N LEU A 47 3.44 -3.92 -15.75
CA LEU A 47 4.83 -4.03 -15.28
C LEU A 47 4.82 -3.87 -13.75
N VAL A 48 5.11 -4.96 -13.06
CA VAL A 48 5.10 -5.04 -11.61
C VAL A 48 6.53 -5.17 -11.10
N VAL A 49 6.98 -4.21 -10.29
CA VAL A 49 8.25 -4.32 -9.59
C VAL A 49 8.03 -5.06 -8.27
N THR A 50 8.79 -6.12 -8.05
CA THR A 50 8.74 -6.98 -6.87
C THR A 50 9.99 -6.76 -6.03
N ALA A 51 9.86 -6.74 -4.70
CA ALA A 51 11.00 -6.84 -3.80
C ALA A 51 10.65 -7.71 -2.60
N LYS A 52 11.62 -8.49 -2.13
CA LYS A 52 11.49 -9.31 -0.93
C LYS A 52 12.38 -8.72 0.16
N GLY A 53 11.83 -8.47 1.34
CA GLY A 53 12.63 -8.09 2.51
C GLY A 53 11.95 -7.17 3.51
N GLY A 54 12.50 -7.18 4.73
CA GLY A 54 12.09 -6.39 5.89
C GLY A 54 12.98 -6.76 7.07
N VAL A 55 13.21 -5.83 8.00
CA VAL A 55 14.14 -6.04 9.14
C VAL A 55 13.57 -7.05 10.16
N PHE A 56 12.25 -7.28 10.14
CA PHE A 56 11.54 -8.16 11.09
C PHE A 56 10.55 -9.15 10.42
N GLY A 57 10.84 -9.61 9.20
CA GLY A 57 10.07 -10.68 8.55
C GLY A 57 10.13 -10.68 7.03
N SER A 58 9.73 -11.82 6.43
CA SER A 58 9.56 -11.97 4.98
C SER A 58 8.35 -11.17 4.50
N HIS A 59 8.58 -9.89 4.20
CA HIS A 59 7.59 -9.04 3.56
C HIS A 59 7.84 -9.00 2.05
N PHE A 60 6.79 -9.28 1.29
CA PHE A 60 6.75 -9.05 -0.14
C PHE A 60 6.28 -7.62 -0.40
N LYS A 61 6.95 -6.93 -1.30
CA LYS A 61 6.66 -5.56 -1.68
C LYS A 61 6.40 -5.53 -3.17
N TYR A 62 5.39 -4.78 -3.56
CA TYR A 62 4.97 -4.68 -4.95
C TYR A 62 4.73 -3.23 -5.30
N LEU A 63 5.10 -2.86 -6.53
CA LEU A 63 4.86 -1.56 -7.11
C LEU A 63 4.38 -1.75 -8.55
N VAL A 64 3.29 -1.10 -8.94
CA VAL A 64 2.79 -1.08 -10.32
C VAL A 64 2.47 0.36 -10.70
N SER A 65 2.65 0.72 -11.98
CA SER A 65 2.13 1.98 -12.48
C SER A 65 0.80 1.76 -13.20
N TYR A 66 -0.19 2.60 -12.90
CA TYR A 66 -1.46 2.61 -13.60
C TYR A 66 -1.92 4.05 -13.79
N LYS A 67 -2.20 4.43 -15.05
CA LYS A 67 -2.69 5.78 -15.44
C LYS A 67 -1.84 6.94 -14.88
N GLY A 68 -0.51 6.79 -14.87
CA GLY A 68 0.42 7.82 -14.40
C GLY A 68 0.56 7.91 -12.87
N LEU A 69 -0.10 7.03 -12.12
CA LEU A 69 0.07 6.87 -10.69
C LEU A 69 0.90 5.62 -10.39
N ALA A 70 1.59 5.61 -9.26
CA ALA A 70 2.34 4.46 -8.78
C ALA A 70 1.62 3.86 -7.58
N PHE A 71 1.19 2.61 -7.67
CA PHE A 71 0.49 1.91 -6.60
C PHE A 71 1.46 0.95 -5.90
N TYR A 72 1.51 1.04 -4.58
CA TYR A 72 2.42 0.28 -3.74
C TYR A 72 1.67 -0.56 -2.72
N THR A 73 2.11 -1.80 -2.48
CA THR A 73 1.60 -2.62 -1.38
C THR A 73 2.69 -3.46 -0.72
N LYS A 74 2.41 -3.88 0.52
CA LYS A 74 3.20 -4.83 1.31
C LYS A 74 2.31 -6.01 1.67
N SER A 75 2.78 -7.23 1.44
CA SER A 75 2.09 -8.45 1.85
C SER A 75 3.02 -9.39 2.64
N ARG A 76 2.45 -10.19 3.54
CA ARG A 76 3.17 -11.27 4.24
C ARG A 76 3.23 -12.56 3.42
N THR A 77 2.35 -12.68 2.43
CA THR A 77 2.27 -13.81 1.49
C THR A 77 2.53 -13.30 0.08
N ALA A 78 3.04 -14.16 -0.79
CA ALA A 78 3.20 -13.80 -2.19
C ALA A 78 1.82 -13.55 -2.83
N ILE A 79 1.68 -12.39 -3.48
CA ILE A 79 0.49 -12.04 -4.27
C ILE A 79 0.55 -12.78 -5.60
N HIS A 80 -0.59 -13.34 -6.03
CA HIS A 80 -0.72 -13.92 -7.36
C HIS A 80 -0.84 -12.80 -8.39
N LEU A 81 0.13 -12.72 -9.30
CA LEU A 81 0.12 -11.78 -10.41
C LEU A 81 -0.49 -12.46 -11.65
N PRO A 82 -1.25 -11.73 -12.48
CA PRO A 82 -1.74 -12.23 -13.77
C PRO A 82 -0.59 -12.74 -14.66
N GLY A 83 -0.85 -13.77 -15.46
CA GLY A 83 0.19 -14.44 -16.28
C GLY A 83 0.77 -13.57 -17.41
N ASP A 84 0.08 -12.48 -17.77
CA ASP A 84 0.54 -11.48 -18.73
C ASP A 84 1.30 -10.31 -18.09
N ALA A 85 1.39 -10.29 -16.75
CA ALA A 85 2.16 -9.28 -16.03
C ALA A 85 3.67 -9.56 -16.15
N GLN A 86 4.42 -8.53 -16.52
CA GLN A 86 5.87 -8.54 -16.49
C GLN A 86 6.36 -8.21 -15.09
N THR A 87 7.27 -9.03 -14.54
CA THR A 87 7.82 -8.80 -13.21
C THR A 87 9.28 -8.35 -13.27
N ILE A 88 9.62 -7.31 -12.52
CA ILE A 88 11.00 -6.86 -12.31
C ILE A 88 11.36 -7.07 -10.84
N ASP A 89 12.29 -7.99 -10.58
CA ASP A 89 12.83 -8.20 -9.24
C ASP A 89 13.84 -7.10 -8.89
N ALA A 90 13.46 -6.25 -7.93
CA ALA A 90 14.32 -5.23 -7.35
C ALA A 90 14.90 -5.71 -6.01
N ALA A 91 16.15 -5.33 -5.73
CA ALA A 91 16.78 -5.60 -4.43
C ALA A 91 16.02 -4.94 -3.27
N LYS A 92 15.45 -3.76 -3.49
CA LYS A 92 14.66 -3.02 -2.49
C LYS A 92 13.73 -2.03 -3.17
N ILE A 93 12.48 -1.98 -2.71
CA ILE A 93 11.56 -0.87 -2.97
C ILE A 93 11.56 0.04 -1.74
N TRP A 94 11.95 1.30 -1.93
CA TRP A 94 11.91 2.35 -0.92
C TRP A 94 10.73 3.28 -1.20
N VAL A 95 9.86 3.45 -0.21
CA VAL A 95 8.72 4.37 -0.28
C VAL A 95 8.88 5.36 0.87
N PRO A 96 8.82 6.68 0.62
CA PRO A 96 8.93 7.69 1.67
C PRO A 96 7.87 7.47 2.75
N GLY A 97 8.27 7.47 4.02
CA GLY A 97 7.36 7.32 5.16
C GLY A 97 6.80 5.91 5.39
N SER A 98 7.35 4.88 4.72
CA SER A 98 6.91 3.48 4.79
C SER A 98 7.55 2.64 5.89
#